data_AF-A0A1C3J9P3-F1
#
_entry.id   AF-A0A1C3J9P3-F1
#
_cell.length_a   1.000
_cell.length_b   1.000
_cell.length_c   1.000
_cell.angle_alpha   90.00
_cell.angle_beta   90.00
_cell.angle_gamma   90.00
#
_symmetry.space_group_name_H-M   'P 1'
#
loop_
_entity.id
_entity.type
_entity.pdbx_description
1 polymer ?
#
loop_
_entity_poly.entity_id
_entity_poly.type
_entity_poly.pdbx_seq_one_letter_code
_entity_poly.pdbx_strand_id
1 'polypeptide(L)'
;MTLQDILALPELEGKLITEHKTTGFVTAMAAAPNVLTPHEWLPFLWGGEEVAPFTDGEQLESYIEVIIELWNKTRPELIEGTWVWPEACQLDDEEVVNTAARDFCEGLLQGWQIARDDWETLMPEESEDNALVGGVLLSLSMLYDPETSIATLAEQGIEGLEQFEEIFNAVPVMLCGLTQRGIALAEAQ
;
A
#
# COMPACT_ATOMS: atom_id res chain seq x y z
N MET A 1 17.64 -1.95 -14.33
CA MET A 1 16.87 -3.22 -14.33
C MET A 1 15.52 -2.90 -13.70
N THR A 2 14.41 -3.41 -14.20
CA THR A 2 13.08 -3.13 -13.62
C THR A 2 12.78 -4.10 -12.47
N LEU A 3 11.77 -3.77 -11.64
CA LEU A 3 11.30 -4.68 -10.59
C LEU A 3 10.84 -6.01 -11.20
N GLN A 4 10.11 -5.96 -12.32
CA GLN A 4 9.66 -7.14 -13.03
C GLN A 4 10.81 -8.01 -13.53
N ASP A 5 11.90 -7.41 -14.02
CA ASP A 5 13.10 -8.16 -14.43
C ASP A 5 13.72 -8.94 -13.27
N ILE A 6 13.75 -8.36 -12.06
CA ILE A 6 14.28 -9.01 -10.85
C ILE A 6 13.35 -10.13 -10.39
N LEU A 7 12.04 -9.88 -10.33
CA LEU A 7 11.05 -10.87 -9.89
C LEU A 7 10.95 -12.07 -10.85
N ALA A 8 11.36 -11.91 -12.11
CA ALA A 8 11.41 -12.99 -13.09
C ALA A 8 12.64 -13.91 -12.94
N LEU A 9 13.57 -13.62 -12.03
CA LEU A 9 14.74 -14.47 -11.78
C LEU A 9 14.32 -15.81 -11.13
N PRO A 10 14.66 -16.97 -11.71
CA PRO A 10 14.24 -18.28 -11.19
C PRO A 10 14.65 -18.54 -9.74
N GLU A 11 15.81 -18.02 -9.31
CA GLU A 11 16.31 -18.19 -7.95
C GLU A 11 15.51 -17.38 -6.90
N LEU A 12 14.69 -16.41 -7.33
CA LEU A 12 13.84 -15.57 -6.48
C LEU A 12 12.36 -15.97 -6.53
N GLU A 13 12.01 -16.98 -7.33
CA GLU A 13 10.63 -17.45 -7.47
C GLU A 13 10.01 -17.82 -6.11
N GLY A 14 8.90 -17.17 -5.77
CA GLY A 14 8.19 -17.38 -4.50
C GLY A 14 8.90 -16.87 -3.24
N LYS A 15 10.04 -16.18 -3.37
CA LYS A 15 10.79 -15.61 -2.24
C LYS A 15 10.52 -14.12 -2.02
N LEU A 16 10.16 -13.41 -3.08
CA LEU A 16 9.78 -12.00 -3.03
C LEU A 16 8.27 -11.87 -3.22
N ILE A 17 7.68 -10.84 -2.61
CA ILE A 17 6.28 -10.48 -2.90
C ILE A 17 6.14 -9.98 -4.35
N THR A 18 4.93 -10.07 -4.90
CA THR A 18 4.66 -9.69 -6.30
C THR A 18 4.92 -8.21 -6.55
N GLU A 19 5.03 -7.82 -7.83
CA GLU A 19 5.26 -6.42 -8.23
C GLU A 19 4.21 -5.46 -7.67
N HIS A 20 2.94 -5.83 -7.78
CA HIS A 20 1.83 -5.00 -7.32
C HIS A 20 1.78 -4.93 -5.80
N LYS A 21 2.01 -6.05 -5.08
CA LYS A 21 2.16 -6.07 -3.62
C LYS A 21 3.34 -5.20 -3.17
N THR A 22 4.48 -5.31 -3.83
CA THR A 22 5.65 -4.44 -3.57
C THR A 22 5.28 -2.98 -3.73
N THR A 23 4.57 -2.63 -4.80
CA THR A 23 4.16 -1.25 -5.06
C THR A 23 3.19 -0.72 -4.00
N GLY A 24 2.22 -1.53 -3.58
CA GLY A 24 1.33 -1.20 -2.47
C GLY A 24 2.08 -1.00 -1.15
N PHE A 25 2.97 -1.92 -0.82
CA PHE A 25 3.78 -1.86 0.41
C PHE A 25 4.66 -0.61 0.46
N VAL A 26 5.38 -0.32 -0.64
CA VAL A 26 6.21 0.89 -0.73
C VAL A 26 5.35 2.15 -0.68
N THR A 27 4.13 2.12 -1.23
CA THR A 27 3.18 3.24 -1.11
C THR A 27 2.79 3.48 0.35
N ALA A 28 2.55 2.43 1.15
CA ALA A 28 2.30 2.59 2.59
C ALA A 28 3.50 3.20 3.32
N MET A 29 4.73 2.77 3.00
CA MET A 29 5.96 3.34 3.56
C MET A 29 6.19 4.79 3.13
N ALA A 30 5.76 5.15 1.91
CA ALA A 30 5.79 6.52 1.42
C ALA A 30 4.74 7.40 2.09
N ALA A 31 3.57 6.85 2.40
CA ALA A 31 2.47 7.53 3.09
C ALA A 31 2.70 7.72 4.59
N ALA A 32 3.60 6.92 5.19
CA ALA A 32 3.89 6.98 6.62
C ALA A 32 4.25 8.41 7.08
N PRO A 33 3.70 8.85 8.24
CA PRO A 33 3.83 10.23 8.70
C PRO A 33 5.28 10.52 9.08
N ASN A 34 5.94 9.60 9.78
CA ASN A 34 7.39 9.64 9.97
C ASN A 34 8.09 8.78 8.91
N VAL A 35 9.25 9.25 8.46
CA VAL A 35 10.07 8.48 7.53
C VAL A 35 10.77 7.35 8.28
N LEU A 36 10.34 6.13 8.02
CA LEU A 36 11.01 4.92 8.47
C LEU A 36 12.23 4.67 7.60
N THR A 37 13.31 4.21 8.23
CA THR A 37 14.53 3.89 7.50
C THR A 37 14.36 2.58 6.74
N PRO A 38 14.93 2.43 5.51
CA PRO A 38 14.70 1.24 4.69
C PRO A 38 15.00 -0.09 5.39
N HIS A 39 16.01 -0.14 6.26
CA HIS A 39 16.37 -1.36 6.97
C HIS A 39 15.28 -1.86 7.94
N GLU A 40 14.36 -0.99 8.37
CA GLU A 40 13.27 -1.34 9.28
C GLU A 40 12.13 -2.07 8.55
N TRP A 41 11.98 -1.89 7.24
CA TRP A 41 10.83 -2.40 6.49
C TRP A 41 11.19 -3.22 5.24
N LEU A 42 12.38 -3.06 4.66
CA LEU A 42 12.84 -3.85 3.51
C LEU A 42 12.71 -5.37 3.72
N PRO A 43 13.07 -5.93 4.90
CA PRO A 43 12.97 -7.37 5.13
C PRO A 43 11.59 -7.96 4.88
N PHE A 44 10.53 -7.18 5.08
CA PHE A 44 9.16 -7.64 4.88
C PHE A 44 8.82 -7.90 3.41
N LEU A 45 9.55 -7.31 2.46
CA LEU A 45 9.37 -7.58 1.02
C LEU A 45 9.77 -9.01 0.61
N TRP A 46 10.53 -9.70 1.46
CA TRP A 46 10.90 -11.12 1.31
C TRP A 46 10.47 -11.97 2.50
N GLY A 47 9.39 -11.59 3.19
CA GLY A 47 8.79 -12.39 4.25
C GLY A 47 9.39 -12.20 5.65
N GLY A 48 10.21 -11.17 5.85
CA GLY A 48 10.75 -10.79 7.16
C GLY A 48 11.96 -11.61 7.61
N GLU A 49 12.56 -12.41 6.73
CA GLU A 49 13.77 -13.16 7.04
C GLU A 49 14.97 -12.21 7.23
N GLU A 50 15.82 -12.53 8.21
CA GLU A 50 17.04 -11.77 8.51
C GLU A 50 18.04 -11.81 7.34
N VAL A 51 18.01 -12.89 6.54
CA VAL A 51 18.85 -13.08 5.37
C VAL A 51 18.02 -12.83 4.12
N ALA A 52 18.45 -11.88 3.30
CA ALA A 52 17.80 -11.58 2.03
C ALA A 52 17.99 -12.75 1.04
N PRO A 53 16.99 -13.09 0.21
CA PRO A 53 17.01 -14.28 -0.65
C PRO A 53 17.91 -14.19 -1.88
N PHE A 54 18.78 -13.17 -1.95
CA PHE A 54 19.64 -12.86 -3.09
C PHE A 54 20.94 -13.65 -3.00
N THR A 55 21.38 -14.17 -4.15
CA THR A 55 22.60 -14.99 -4.22
C THR A 55 23.88 -14.16 -4.32
N ASP A 56 23.75 -12.91 -4.75
CA ASP A 56 24.83 -11.96 -4.94
C ASP A 56 24.46 -10.57 -4.37
N GLY A 57 25.47 -9.86 -3.88
CA GLY A 57 25.33 -8.51 -3.35
C GLY A 57 24.86 -7.51 -4.41
N GLU A 58 25.34 -7.62 -5.65
CA GLU A 58 24.93 -6.72 -6.74
C GLU A 58 23.43 -6.86 -7.08
N GLN A 59 22.88 -8.08 -6.99
CA GLN A 59 21.45 -8.32 -7.18
C GLN A 59 20.62 -7.66 -6.07
N LEU A 60 21.05 -7.79 -4.82
CA LEU A 60 20.40 -7.16 -3.68
C LEU A 60 20.46 -5.62 -3.78
N GLU A 61 21.62 -5.07 -4.13
CA GLU A 61 21.78 -3.63 -4.35
C GLU A 61 20.85 -3.12 -5.45
N SER A 62 20.81 -3.81 -6.59
CA SER A 62 19.91 -3.45 -7.71
C SER A 62 18.44 -3.49 -7.29
N TYR A 63 18.04 -4.47 -6.48
CA TYR A 63 16.67 -4.54 -5.96
C TYR A 63 16.37 -3.38 -5.03
N ILE A 64 17.26 -3.10 -4.07
CA ILE A 64 17.10 -1.99 -3.13
C ILE A 64 17.02 -0.64 -3.87
N GLU A 65 17.84 -0.43 -4.90
CA GLU A 65 17.80 0.77 -5.74
C GLU A 65 16.41 0.97 -6.36
N VAL A 66 15.84 -0.08 -6.96
CA VAL A 66 14.48 -0.03 -7.56
C VAL A 66 13.42 0.30 -6.51
N ILE A 67 13.51 -0.29 -5.31
CA ILE A 67 12.59 -0.01 -4.21
C ILE A 67 12.70 1.45 -3.73
N ILE A 68 13.92 1.97 -3.62
CA ILE A 68 14.19 3.36 -3.23
C ILE A 68 13.69 4.32 -4.30
N GLU A 69 13.91 4.03 -5.58
CA GLU A 69 13.37 4.82 -6.69
C GLU A 69 11.85 4.89 -6.65
N LEU A 70 11.18 3.77 -6.39
CA LEU A 70 9.74 3.72 -6.23
C LEU A 70 9.27 4.59 -5.06
N TRP A 71 9.91 4.48 -3.90
CA TRP A 71 9.57 5.31 -2.74
C TRP A 71 9.80 6.81 -3.02
N ASN A 72 10.92 7.15 -3.65
CA ASN A 72 11.29 8.53 -4.02
C ASN A 72 10.35 9.13 -5.05
N LYS A 73 9.69 8.32 -5.88
CA LYS A 73 8.61 8.75 -6.77
C LYS A 73 7.30 8.93 -6.01
N THR A 74 6.91 7.92 -5.23
CA THR A 74 5.59 7.86 -4.61
C THR A 74 5.39 8.89 -3.50
N ARG A 75 6.41 9.13 -2.65
CA ARG A 75 6.26 10.05 -1.51
C ARG A 75 5.97 11.49 -1.94
N PRO A 76 6.73 12.10 -2.88
CA PRO A 76 6.38 13.42 -3.41
C PRO A 76 4.97 13.47 -4.00
N GLU A 77 4.56 12.47 -4.79
CA GLU A 77 3.22 12.42 -5.39
C GLU A 77 2.11 12.44 -4.33
N LEU A 78 2.30 11.71 -3.22
CA LEU A 78 1.35 11.70 -2.09
C LEU A 78 1.30 13.05 -1.38
N ILE A 79 2.46 13.67 -1.15
CA ILE A 79 2.56 14.98 -0.48
C ILE A 79 1.96 16.09 -1.35
N GLU A 80 2.19 16.05 -2.66
CA GLU A 80 1.70 17.03 -3.62
C GLU A 80 0.21 16.81 -3.97
N GLY A 81 -0.37 15.67 -3.57
CA GLY A 81 -1.76 15.33 -3.87
C GLY A 81 -1.99 14.92 -5.32
N THR A 82 -0.95 14.43 -5.99
CA THR A 82 -0.96 14.03 -7.41
C THR A 82 -0.84 12.53 -7.61
N TRP A 83 -0.71 11.76 -6.52
CA TRP A 83 -0.65 10.31 -6.59
C TRP A 83 -1.95 9.74 -7.17
N VAL A 84 -1.80 8.74 -8.02
CA VAL A 84 -2.89 8.00 -8.66
C VAL A 84 -2.57 6.51 -8.61
N TRP A 85 -3.58 5.67 -8.83
CA TRP A 85 -3.38 4.23 -8.97
C TRP A 85 -2.30 3.92 -10.02
N PRO A 86 -1.44 2.90 -9.77
CA PRO A 86 -0.60 2.33 -10.81
C PRO A 86 -1.45 1.91 -12.02
N GLU A 87 -0.94 2.08 -13.24
CA GLU A 87 -1.69 1.83 -14.48
C GLU A 87 -2.29 0.41 -14.57
N ALA A 88 -1.61 -0.57 -13.98
CA ALA A 88 -2.06 -1.95 -13.92
C ALA A 88 -3.23 -2.20 -12.96
N CYS A 89 -3.45 -1.32 -11.97
CA CYS A 89 -4.57 -1.42 -11.03
C CYS A 89 -5.84 -0.85 -11.68
N GLN A 90 -6.84 -1.70 -11.91
CA GLN A 90 -8.06 -1.32 -12.64
C GLN A 90 -9.30 -1.94 -12.02
N LEU A 91 -10.44 -1.30 -12.27
CA LEU A 91 -11.75 -1.88 -12.03
C LEU A 91 -11.98 -3.08 -12.95
N ASP A 92 -12.77 -4.02 -12.45
CA ASP A 92 -13.18 -5.22 -13.17
C ASP A 92 -14.69 -5.42 -12.98
N ASP A 93 -15.41 -5.65 -14.08
CA ASP A 93 -16.88 -5.75 -14.06
C ASP A 93 -17.38 -7.01 -13.33
N GLU A 94 -16.57 -8.05 -13.24
CA GLU A 94 -16.92 -9.32 -12.59
C GLU A 94 -16.36 -9.41 -11.17
N GLU A 95 -15.11 -9.03 -10.96
CA GLU A 95 -14.39 -9.15 -9.68
C GLU A 95 -14.30 -7.84 -8.88
N VAL A 96 -14.98 -6.77 -9.32
CA VAL A 96 -14.88 -5.38 -8.80
C VAL A 96 -13.56 -4.70 -9.14
N VAL A 97 -12.45 -5.36 -8.84
CA VAL A 97 -11.10 -4.90 -9.15
C VAL A 97 -10.26 -6.08 -9.62
N ASN A 98 -9.34 -5.81 -10.54
CA ASN A 98 -8.46 -6.83 -11.07
C ASN A 98 -7.44 -7.33 -10.02
N THR A 99 -6.76 -8.44 -10.32
CA THR A 99 -5.75 -9.02 -9.42
C THR A 99 -4.63 -8.03 -9.04
N ALA A 100 -4.21 -7.16 -9.95
CA ALA A 100 -3.18 -6.16 -9.68
C ALA A 100 -3.60 -5.15 -8.59
N ALA A 101 -4.84 -4.67 -8.64
CA ALA A 101 -5.39 -3.77 -7.63
C ALA A 101 -5.58 -4.49 -6.28
N ARG A 102 -6.02 -5.75 -6.27
CA ARG A 102 -6.12 -6.57 -5.05
C ARG A 102 -4.75 -6.78 -4.39
N ASP A 103 -3.76 -7.19 -5.18
CA ASP A 103 -2.37 -7.35 -4.74
C ASP A 103 -1.80 -6.03 -4.19
N PHE A 104 -2.05 -4.91 -4.87
CA PHE A 104 -1.64 -3.60 -4.38
C PHE A 104 -2.27 -3.28 -3.02
N CYS A 105 -3.59 -3.48 -2.86
CA CYS A 105 -4.27 -3.23 -1.60
C CYS A 105 -3.71 -4.11 -0.48
N GLU A 106 -3.44 -5.39 -0.76
CA GLU A 106 -2.80 -6.30 0.19
C GLU A 106 -1.43 -5.77 0.64
N GLY A 107 -0.58 -5.38 -0.31
CA GLY A 107 0.74 -4.83 -0.02
C GLY A 107 0.67 -3.56 0.82
N LEU A 108 -0.26 -2.65 0.50
CA LEU A 108 -0.45 -1.41 1.24
C LEU A 108 -0.92 -1.71 2.67
N LEU A 109 -1.90 -2.59 2.86
CA LEU A 109 -2.38 -2.99 4.19
C LEU A 109 -1.28 -3.67 5.01
N GLN A 110 -0.40 -4.47 4.39
CA GLN A 110 0.76 -5.06 5.05
C GLN A 110 1.77 -3.99 5.49
N GLY A 111 2.14 -3.07 4.59
CA GLY A 111 3.04 -1.97 4.92
C GLY A 111 2.46 -1.06 6.01
N TRP A 112 1.16 -0.81 5.99
CA TRP A 112 0.48 -0.02 7.02
C TRP A 112 0.73 -0.55 8.43
N GLN A 113 0.75 -1.88 8.62
CA GLN A 113 1.01 -2.48 9.93
C GLN A 113 2.37 -2.11 10.51
N ILE A 114 3.37 -1.83 9.65
CA ILE A 114 4.72 -1.46 10.09
C ILE A 114 4.75 -0.06 10.71
N ALA A 115 3.97 0.88 10.14
CA ALA A 115 3.87 2.26 10.62
C ALA A 115 2.67 2.48 11.57
N ARG A 116 2.00 1.41 12.00
CA ARG A 116 0.74 1.48 12.76
C ARG A 116 0.88 2.30 14.03
N ASP A 117 1.93 2.06 14.81
CA ASP A 117 2.15 2.74 16.09
C ASP A 117 2.29 4.26 15.91
N ASP A 118 2.91 4.71 14.82
CA ASP A 118 3.05 6.13 14.48
C ASP A 118 1.69 6.74 14.13
N TRP A 119 0.89 6.04 13.33
CA TRP A 119 -0.47 6.47 13.00
C TRP A 119 -1.37 6.55 14.23
N GLU A 120 -1.32 5.56 15.11
CA GLU A 120 -2.10 5.54 16.37
C GLU A 120 -1.63 6.63 17.34
N THR A 121 -0.33 6.95 17.36
CA THR A 121 0.22 8.04 18.16
C THR A 121 -0.25 9.41 17.66
N LEU A 122 -0.28 9.62 16.35
CA LEU A 122 -0.65 10.90 15.73
C LEU A 122 -2.17 11.10 15.63
N MET A 123 -2.91 10.02 15.34
CA MET A 123 -4.35 10.01 15.12
C MET A 123 -5.00 8.91 15.97
N PRO A 124 -4.99 9.03 17.31
CA PRO A 124 -5.55 8.03 18.22
C PRO A 124 -7.06 7.90 18.02
N GLU A 125 -7.65 6.76 18.40
CA GLU A 125 -9.07 6.43 18.20
C GLU A 125 -10.07 7.52 18.64
N GLU A 126 -9.72 8.27 19.70
CA GLU A 126 -10.55 9.34 20.26
C GLU A 126 -10.43 10.68 19.50
N SER A 127 -9.57 10.77 18.48
CA SER A 127 -9.35 11.99 17.69
C SER A 127 -10.29 12.07 16.50
N GLU A 128 -10.67 13.29 16.11
CA GLU A 128 -11.45 13.53 14.88
C GLU A 128 -10.72 13.05 13.62
N ASP A 129 -9.38 13.07 13.64
CA ASP A 129 -8.53 12.64 12.53
C ASP A 129 -8.53 11.10 12.35
N ASN A 130 -8.85 10.32 13.38
CA ASN A 130 -8.90 8.87 13.28
C ASN A 130 -9.93 8.36 12.28
N ALA A 131 -11.01 9.12 12.05
CA ALA A 131 -11.99 8.82 11.02
C ALA A 131 -11.36 8.78 9.61
N LEU A 132 -10.30 9.57 9.36
CA LEU A 132 -9.58 9.55 8.08
C LEU A 132 -8.81 8.23 7.91
N VAL A 133 -8.09 7.81 8.96
CA VAL A 133 -7.36 6.54 8.99
C VAL A 133 -8.33 5.38 8.78
N GLY A 134 -9.40 5.34 9.57
CA GLY A 134 -10.42 4.30 9.49
C GLY A 134 -11.09 4.22 8.12
N GLY A 135 -11.41 5.38 7.52
CA GLY A 135 -11.98 5.46 6.18
C GLY A 135 -11.05 4.88 5.10
N VAL A 136 -9.77 5.29 5.09
CA VAL A 136 -8.77 4.78 4.13
C VAL A 136 -8.56 3.27 4.30
N LEU A 137 -8.38 2.80 5.53
CA LEU A 137 -8.17 1.38 5.81
C LEU A 137 -9.39 0.53 5.42
N LEU A 138 -10.60 1.01 5.70
CA LEU A 138 -11.83 0.32 5.30
C LEU A 138 -11.92 0.24 3.78
N SER A 139 -11.71 1.36 3.06
CA SER A 139 -11.71 1.39 1.59
C SER A 139 -10.72 0.40 0.99
N LEU A 140 -9.48 0.38 1.47
CA LEU A 140 -8.44 -0.54 1.00
C LEU A 140 -8.76 -2.00 1.35
N SER A 141 -9.34 -2.26 2.53
CA SER A 141 -9.76 -3.61 2.93
C SER A 141 -10.89 -4.13 2.06
N MET A 142 -11.83 -3.27 1.70
CA MET A 142 -12.93 -3.61 0.78
C MET A 142 -12.44 -3.93 -0.63
N LEU A 143 -11.44 -3.21 -1.13
CA LEU A 143 -10.85 -3.47 -2.44
C LEU A 143 -9.90 -4.68 -2.43
N TYR A 144 -9.27 -4.98 -1.29
CA TYR A 144 -8.46 -6.19 -1.11
C TYR A 144 -9.32 -7.46 -1.15
N ASP A 145 -10.46 -7.47 -0.45
CA ASP A 145 -11.40 -8.60 -0.42
C ASP A 145 -12.84 -8.14 -0.76
N PRO A 146 -13.14 -7.88 -2.05
CA PRO A 146 -14.46 -7.47 -2.48
C PRO A 146 -15.52 -8.54 -2.24
N GLU A 147 -15.19 -9.83 -2.38
CA GLU A 147 -16.15 -10.93 -2.21
C GLU A 147 -16.74 -10.96 -0.80
N THR A 148 -15.88 -10.95 0.23
CA THR A 148 -16.32 -10.91 1.63
C THR A 148 -17.06 -9.60 1.94
N SER A 149 -16.60 -8.49 1.36
CA SER A 149 -17.22 -7.18 1.54
C SER A 149 -18.63 -7.13 0.95
N ILE A 150 -18.83 -7.64 -0.26
CA ILE A 150 -20.14 -7.76 -0.91
C ILE A 150 -21.08 -8.64 -0.08
N ALA A 151 -20.60 -9.80 0.37
CA ALA A 151 -21.42 -10.70 1.18
C ALA A 151 -21.91 -10.02 2.47
N THR A 152 -21.02 -9.28 3.13
CA THR A 152 -21.33 -8.52 4.36
C THR A 152 -22.33 -7.38 4.09
N LEU A 153 -22.17 -6.65 2.99
CA LEU A 153 -23.06 -5.55 2.61
C LEU A 153 -24.45 -6.05 2.20
N ALA A 154 -24.53 -7.19 1.51
CA ALA A 154 -25.79 -7.82 1.15
C ALA A 154 -26.62 -8.20 2.39
N GLU A 155 -25.99 -8.65 3.47
CA GLU A 155 -26.66 -8.90 4.76
C GLU A 155 -27.27 -7.63 5.38
N GLN A 156 -26.73 -6.46 5.05
CA GLN A 156 -27.21 -5.14 5.48
C GLN A 156 -28.21 -4.51 4.49
N GLY A 157 -28.55 -5.22 3.40
CA GLY A 157 -29.45 -4.73 2.35
C GLY A 157 -28.82 -3.69 1.43
N ILE A 158 -27.49 -3.62 1.38
CA ILE A 158 -26.74 -2.78 0.45
C ILE A 158 -26.33 -3.64 -0.74
N GLU A 159 -26.83 -3.30 -1.92
CA GLU A 159 -26.57 -4.03 -3.18
C GLU A 159 -25.94 -3.09 -4.22
N GLY A 160 -25.04 -3.64 -5.04
CA GLY A 160 -24.46 -2.95 -6.19
C GLY A 160 -22.95 -2.75 -6.12
N LEU A 161 -22.30 -2.83 -7.29
CA LEU A 161 -20.84 -2.61 -7.42
C LEU A 161 -20.48 -1.13 -7.51
N GLU A 162 -21.46 -0.24 -7.74
CA GLU A 162 -21.27 1.22 -7.87
C GLU A 162 -20.52 1.80 -6.66
N GLN A 163 -20.80 1.29 -5.45
CA GLN A 163 -20.10 1.73 -4.24
C GLN A 163 -18.60 1.41 -4.28
N PHE A 164 -18.21 0.27 -4.84
CA PHE A 164 -16.79 -0.09 -4.95
C PHE A 164 -16.07 0.73 -6.02
N GLU A 165 -16.74 1.05 -7.13
CA GLU A 165 -16.21 1.99 -8.12
C GLU A 165 -15.98 3.37 -7.50
N GLU A 166 -16.92 3.88 -6.71
CA GLU A 166 -16.75 5.13 -5.97
C GLU A 166 -15.58 5.05 -4.99
N ILE A 167 -15.46 3.95 -4.23
CA ILE A 167 -14.35 3.72 -3.32
C ILE A 167 -13.02 3.73 -4.08
N PHE A 168 -12.91 2.95 -5.15
CA PHE A 168 -11.70 2.87 -5.98
C PHE A 168 -11.28 4.25 -6.50
N ASN A 169 -12.22 5.03 -7.01
CA ASN A 169 -11.95 6.37 -7.52
C ASN A 169 -11.62 7.38 -6.41
N ALA A 170 -12.11 7.17 -5.19
CA ALA A 170 -11.85 8.05 -4.04
C ALA A 170 -10.49 7.78 -3.37
N VAL A 171 -9.97 6.54 -3.41
CA VAL A 171 -8.73 6.13 -2.71
C VAL A 171 -7.55 7.08 -2.96
N PRO A 172 -7.23 7.52 -4.18
CA PRO A 172 -6.10 8.43 -4.39
C PRO A 172 -6.20 9.73 -3.60
N VAL A 173 -7.38 10.36 -3.62
CA VAL A 173 -7.63 11.61 -2.88
C VAL A 173 -7.58 11.36 -1.37
N MET A 174 -8.19 10.27 -0.90
CA MET A 174 -8.21 9.92 0.51
C MET A 174 -6.80 9.64 1.05
N LEU A 175 -6.00 8.86 0.31
CA LEU A 175 -4.64 8.49 0.70
C LEU A 175 -3.69 9.71 0.71
N CYS A 176 -3.79 10.58 -0.30
CA CYS A 176 -3.04 11.84 -0.32
C CYS A 176 -3.42 12.73 0.87
N GLY A 177 -4.72 12.94 1.10
CA GLY A 177 -5.20 13.77 2.21
C GLY A 177 -4.77 13.24 3.57
N LEU A 178 -4.82 11.92 3.76
CA LEU A 178 -4.35 11.26 4.98
C LEU A 178 -2.84 11.44 5.17
N THR A 179 -2.04 11.25 4.11
CA THR A 179 -0.59 11.43 4.14
C THR A 179 -0.21 12.85 4.53
N GLN A 180 -0.81 13.85 3.86
CA GLN A 180 -0.58 15.27 4.16
C GLN A 180 -0.95 15.61 5.61
N ARG A 181 -2.08 15.11 6.09
CA ARG A 181 -2.53 15.33 7.47
C ARG A 181 -1.58 14.68 8.48
N GLY A 182 -1.15 13.44 8.23
CA GLY A 182 -0.21 12.72 9.08
C GLY A 182 1.13 13.43 9.20
N ILE A 183 1.70 13.87 8.08
CA ILE A 183 2.96 14.64 8.06
C ILE A 183 2.80 15.96 8.82
N ALA A 184 1.72 16.70 8.57
CA ALA A 184 1.48 17.97 9.26
C ALA A 184 1.37 17.81 10.79
N LEU A 185 0.78 16.71 11.26
CA LEU A 185 0.73 16.39 12.68
C LEU A 185 2.09 16.01 13.24
N ALA A 186 2.88 15.21 12.50
CA ALA A 186 4.23 14.82 12.90
C ALA A 186 5.18 16.03 13.01
N GLU A 187 5.09 16.98 12.08
CA GLU A 187 5.87 18.22 12.11
C GLU A 187 5.47 19.18 13.25
N ALA A 188 4.28 19.01 13.81
CA ALA A 188 3.75 19.84 14.88
C ALA A 188 4.07 19.31 16.30
N GLN A 189 4.67 18.12 16.41
CA GLN A 189 5.15 17.55 17.68
C GLN A 189 6.47 18.19 18.13
#